data_AF-K0S873-F1
#
_entry.id   AF-K0S873-F1
#
_cell.length_a   1.000
_cell.length_b   1.000
_cell.length_c   1.000
_cell.angle_alpha   90.00
_cell.angle_beta   90.00
_cell.angle_gamma   90.00
#
_symmetry.space_group_name_H-M   'P 1'
#
loop_
_entity.id
_entity.type
_entity.pdbx_description
1 polymer ?
#
loop_
_entity_poly.entity_id
_entity_poly.type
_entity_poly.pdbx_seq_one_letter_code
_entity_poly.pdbx_strand_id
1 'polypeptide(L)'
;MKSLLLSTLLPFLAMCHADTSRSIQIMNESGRRVEVHWVHPDTGEMVLQSTPDILHGASFALNSYVTHTFQVRELAGKKSGVCEGEGQTCRIDHFTVNSNQEQSRLSHSLTTREIPALTEILNPPQKVVIIEEGIQTVHTDSKTIAAKSATDLMDSCKATAKKALASGAADAGDILEELSSCVQRGVAQEIERANEEISFQAEIRKKMADSIENYTCADESLNTTEAKRTGRWQGRKVDIFIDRPASRIHTIENFMSAEECAAVEERAKPILHDATVADGSGGSKLSESRKAKQAGIKVHWDKEKEGDLIARVSRRVYDYVNNVLPFEIKENGQEDLMSIQYFGRGPNDEAPDRYMPHCDGDCNGLEFKPGNRMATIVMYCETPEPKQYAATFFSYIDPETMKMDDGFTEHSGCPVVEGEKKIVTQWVRLGVDDENPWDSFNTLGIKYSDAAEQ
;
A
#
# COMPACT_ATOMS: atom_id res chain seq x y z
N MET A 1 55.30 -18.86 -32.72
CA MET A 1 54.67 -19.59 -33.84
C MET A 1 53.34 -20.12 -33.30
N LYS A 2 52.22 -19.50 -33.70
CA LYS A 2 51.22 -20.05 -34.65
C LYS A 2 50.58 -21.33 -34.08
N SER A 3 49.27 -21.49 -33.91
CA SER A 3 48.05 -20.90 -34.52
C SER A 3 46.88 -21.49 -33.68
N LEU A 4 45.87 -20.73 -33.21
CA LEU A 4 44.60 -20.41 -33.92
C LEU A 4 43.89 -21.66 -34.49
N LEU A 5 42.57 -21.89 -34.41
CA LEU A 5 41.38 -21.18 -33.92
C LEU A 5 40.18 -22.12 -34.25
N LEU A 6 39.12 -22.18 -33.44
CA LEU A 6 37.67 -22.21 -33.80
C LEU A 6 36.87 -22.69 -32.56
N SER A 7 36.05 -21.85 -31.89
CA SER A 7 34.69 -21.42 -32.29
C SER A 7 33.71 -22.60 -32.21
N THR A 8 32.57 -22.61 -31.48
CA THR A 8 31.63 -21.53 -31.10
C THR A 8 30.48 -22.13 -30.26
N LEU A 9 29.73 -21.26 -29.57
CA LEU A 9 28.30 -21.38 -29.17
C LEU A 9 27.92 -22.33 -28.01
N LEU A 10 27.64 -21.76 -26.82
CA LEU A 10 26.27 -21.48 -26.35
C LEU A 10 26.27 -20.81 -24.96
N PRO A 11 25.64 -19.64 -24.79
CA PRO A 11 25.33 -19.05 -23.50
C PRO A 11 23.84 -19.30 -23.20
N PHE A 12 23.48 -20.14 -22.23
CA PHE A 12 22.08 -20.17 -21.77
C PHE A 12 21.97 -20.63 -20.31
N LEU A 13 21.07 -19.93 -19.61
CA LEU A 13 20.49 -20.22 -18.29
C LEU A 13 21.28 -19.77 -17.06
N ALA A 14 21.44 -18.45 -16.92
CA ALA A 14 21.06 -17.83 -15.65
C ALA A 14 19.52 -17.84 -15.60
N MET A 15 18.93 -18.90 -15.01
CA MET A 15 17.50 -18.87 -14.70
C MET A 15 17.27 -17.81 -13.63
N CYS A 16 16.45 -16.81 -13.98
CA CYS A 16 15.74 -15.98 -13.02
C CYS A 16 15.10 -16.90 -11.95
N HIS A 17 15.47 -16.73 -10.70
CA HIS A 17 14.69 -17.30 -9.59
C HIS A 17 13.41 -16.49 -9.51
N ALA A 18 12.34 -17.02 -10.11
CA ALA A 18 11.00 -16.52 -9.86
C ALA A 18 10.71 -16.71 -8.36
N ASP A 19 10.29 -15.65 -7.70
CA ASP A 19 9.95 -15.61 -6.28
C ASP A 19 8.92 -16.72 -5.97
N THR A 20 9.34 -17.77 -5.25
CA THR A 20 8.51 -18.97 -4.99
C THR A 20 7.76 -18.87 -3.65
N SER A 21 8.11 -17.99 -2.71
CA SER A 21 7.42 -17.90 -1.40
C SER A 21 6.05 -17.22 -1.48
N ARG A 22 5.04 -17.70 -0.75
CA ARG A 22 3.66 -17.22 -0.70
C ARG A 22 3.13 -17.24 0.74
N SER A 23 2.50 -16.14 1.16
CA SER A 23 1.61 -16.13 2.33
C SER A 23 0.23 -16.66 1.90
N ILE A 24 -0.33 -17.61 2.66
CA ILE A 24 -1.65 -18.20 2.40
C ILE A 24 -2.48 -18.17 3.67
N GLN A 25 -3.79 -17.92 3.54
CA GLN A 25 -4.75 -18.09 4.63
C GLN A 25 -5.68 -19.25 4.32
N ILE A 26 -5.90 -20.09 5.32
CA ILE A 26 -6.75 -21.26 5.24
C ILE A 26 -7.94 -21.01 6.14
N MET A 27 -9.14 -20.97 5.58
CA MET A 27 -10.39 -20.75 6.29
C MET A 27 -11.19 -22.03 6.35
N ASN A 28 -11.67 -22.41 7.53
CA ASN A 28 -12.41 -23.64 7.72
C ASN A 28 -13.92 -23.40 7.80
N GLU A 29 -14.63 -23.65 6.70
CA GLU A 29 -16.10 -23.57 6.61
C GLU A 29 -16.78 -24.94 6.63
N SER A 30 -16.02 -26.01 6.81
CA SER A 30 -16.49 -27.40 6.66
C SER A 30 -17.49 -27.90 7.71
N GLY A 31 -17.84 -27.08 8.71
CA GLY A 31 -18.60 -27.50 9.88
C GLY A 31 -17.85 -28.44 10.84
N ARG A 32 -16.56 -28.71 10.59
CA ARG A 32 -15.73 -29.68 11.35
C ARG A 32 -14.44 -29.05 11.86
N ARG A 33 -13.71 -29.80 12.69
CA ARG A 33 -12.34 -29.43 13.08
C ARG A 33 -11.37 -30.08 12.11
N VAL A 34 -10.32 -29.36 11.75
CA VAL A 34 -9.35 -29.84 10.75
C VAL A 34 -7.92 -29.57 11.17
N GLU A 35 -7.02 -30.41 10.69
CA GLU A 35 -5.58 -30.19 10.76
C GLU A 35 -4.99 -30.06 9.36
N VAL A 36 -4.01 -29.18 9.23
CA VAL A 36 -3.26 -28.94 8.00
C VAL A 36 -1.85 -29.46 8.20
N HIS A 37 -1.43 -30.35 7.30
CA HIS A 37 -0.10 -30.93 7.28
C HIS A 37 0.61 -30.52 6.00
N TRP A 38 1.85 -30.08 6.10
CA TRP A 38 2.72 -29.97 4.93
C TRP A 38 3.17 -31.36 4.52
N VAL A 39 3.10 -31.65 3.22
CA VAL A 39 3.54 -32.91 2.62
C VAL A 39 4.93 -32.71 2.04
N HIS A 40 5.93 -33.41 2.58
CA HIS A 40 7.28 -33.37 2.05
C HIS A 40 7.30 -33.91 0.61
N PRO A 41 7.86 -33.17 -0.37
CA PRO A 41 7.73 -33.50 -1.79
C PRO A 41 8.38 -34.82 -2.18
N ASP A 42 9.55 -35.14 -1.60
CA ASP A 42 10.28 -36.37 -1.95
C ASP A 42 9.89 -37.59 -1.09
N THR A 43 9.63 -37.39 0.20
CA THR A 43 9.40 -38.49 1.15
C THR A 43 7.93 -38.78 1.41
N GLY A 44 7.02 -37.84 1.08
CA GLY A 44 5.61 -37.90 1.45
C GLY A 44 5.37 -37.75 2.97
N GLU A 45 6.40 -37.42 3.75
CA GLU A 45 6.28 -37.22 5.19
C GLU A 45 5.37 -36.04 5.50
N MET A 46 4.52 -36.20 6.50
CA MET A 46 3.49 -35.25 6.87
C MET A 46 3.89 -34.48 8.12
N VAL A 47 4.06 -33.17 8.00
CA VAL A 47 4.47 -32.28 9.10
C VAL A 47 3.30 -31.38 9.47
N LEU A 48 2.73 -31.57 10.67
CA LEU A 48 1.62 -30.77 11.18
C LEU A 48 1.99 -29.28 11.24
N GLN A 49 1.15 -28.42 10.65
CA GLN A 49 1.33 -26.97 10.62
C GLN A 49 0.34 -26.25 11.54
N SER A 50 -0.91 -26.68 11.55
CA SER A 50 -1.98 -26.02 12.31
C SER A 50 -2.03 -26.51 13.76
N THR A 51 -1.23 -25.92 14.64
CA THR A 51 -1.33 -26.15 16.09
C THR A 51 -1.73 -24.86 16.80
N PRO A 52 -2.90 -24.78 17.47
CA PRO A 52 -3.93 -25.82 17.62
C PRO A 52 -4.72 -26.10 16.32
N ASP A 53 -5.58 -27.14 16.35
CA ASP A 53 -6.46 -27.49 15.23
C ASP A 53 -7.40 -26.34 14.83
N ILE A 54 -7.73 -26.24 13.53
CA ILE A 54 -8.55 -25.17 12.99
C ILE A 54 -10.02 -25.52 13.22
N LEU A 55 -10.71 -24.73 14.03
CA LEU A 55 -12.15 -24.88 14.29
C LEU A 55 -12.99 -24.37 13.10
N HIS A 56 -14.23 -24.83 13.01
CA HIS A 56 -15.19 -24.26 12.06
C HIS A 56 -15.37 -22.74 12.32
N GLY A 57 -15.33 -21.95 11.26
CA GLY A 57 -15.37 -20.49 11.29
C GLY A 57 -14.04 -19.83 11.66
N ALA A 58 -12.99 -20.61 11.96
CA ALA A 58 -11.65 -20.09 12.22
C ALA A 58 -10.79 -20.09 10.96
N SER A 59 -9.75 -19.25 10.97
CA SER A 59 -8.72 -19.23 9.93
C SER A 59 -7.32 -19.47 10.51
N PHE A 60 -6.42 -19.93 9.66
CA PHE A 60 -5.02 -20.19 9.96
C PHE A 60 -4.17 -19.71 8.79
N ALA A 61 -3.22 -18.83 9.06
CA ALA A 61 -2.30 -18.34 8.04
C ALA A 61 -0.91 -18.96 8.21
N LEU A 62 -0.23 -19.16 7.08
CA LEU A 62 1.12 -19.70 7.04
C LEU A 62 1.86 -19.19 5.80
N ASN A 63 3.19 -19.16 5.89
CA ASN A 63 4.07 -18.90 4.74
C ASN A 63 4.54 -20.23 4.14
N SER A 64 4.50 -20.34 2.82
CA SER A 64 4.90 -21.55 2.08
C SER A 64 5.52 -21.21 0.73
N TYR A 65 5.81 -22.19 -0.12
CA TYR A 65 6.36 -21.99 -1.45
C TYR A 65 5.45 -22.57 -2.54
N VAL A 66 5.45 -21.97 -3.73
CA VAL A 66 4.83 -22.54 -4.93
C VAL A 66 5.35 -23.96 -5.09
N THR A 67 4.46 -24.91 -5.39
CA THR A 67 4.65 -26.38 -5.40
C THR A 67 4.55 -27.10 -4.06
N HIS A 68 4.55 -26.40 -2.92
CA HIS A 68 4.26 -27.05 -1.65
C HIS A 68 2.82 -27.57 -1.63
N THR A 69 2.67 -28.84 -1.26
CA THR A 69 1.37 -29.51 -1.11
C THR A 69 1.05 -29.65 0.36
N PHE A 70 -0.21 -29.42 0.70
CA PHE A 70 -0.72 -29.59 2.06
C PHE A 70 -1.88 -30.57 2.04
N GLN A 71 -1.94 -31.44 3.04
CA GLN A 71 -3.10 -32.28 3.31
C GLN A 71 -3.92 -31.66 4.43
N VAL A 72 -5.20 -31.44 4.15
CA VAL A 72 -6.22 -31.12 5.14
C VAL A 72 -6.83 -32.42 5.62
N ARG A 73 -6.93 -32.60 6.93
CA ARG A 73 -7.51 -33.80 7.55
C ARG A 73 -8.60 -33.42 8.53
N GLU A 74 -9.76 -34.05 8.41
CA GLU A 74 -10.82 -33.99 9.40
C GLU A 74 -10.38 -34.61 10.72
N LEU A 75 -10.73 -33.97 11.84
CA LEU A 75 -10.60 -34.55 13.16
C LEU A 75 -11.95 -35.06 13.68
N ALA A 76 -11.89 -36.18 14.40
CA ALA A 76 -13.05 -36.75 15.07
C ALA A 76 -13.72 -35.72 16.01
N GLY A 77 -15.05 -35.77 16.07
CA GLY A 77 -15.83 -34.90 16.94
C GLY A 77 -15.48 -35.13 18.41
N LYS A 78 -15.20 -34.07 19.17
CA LYS A 78 -14.78 -34.18 20.59
C LYS A 78 -15.75 -34.98 21.48
N LYS A 79 -17.05 -34.98 21.15
CA LYS A 79 -18.10 -35.71 21.88
C LYS A 79 -18.42 -37.08 21.29
N SER A 80 -18.39 -37.22 19.97
CA SER A 80 -18.78 -38.44 19.26
C SER A 80 -17.63 -39.42 19.06
N GLY A 81 -16.38 -38.95 19.07
CA GLY A 81 -15.18 -39.77 18.85
C GLY A 81 -15.03 -40.30 17.43
N VAL A 82 -15.94 -39.95 16.51
CA VAL A 82 -15.98 -40.46 15.13
C VAL A 82 -15.96 -39.31 14.13
N CYS A 83 -15.44 -39.60 12.93
CA CYS A 83 -15.48 -38.74 11.76
C CYS A 83 -16.71 -39.06 10.90
N GLU A 84 -17.07 -38.14 10.00
CA GLU A 84 -18.29 -38.25 9.19
C GLU A 84 -18.12 -38.88 7.81
N GLY A 85 -16.89 -39.24 7.43
CA GLY A 85 -16.66 -39.98 6.20
C GLY A 85 -17.33 -41.35 6.21
N GLU A 86 -17.48 -41.93 5.03
CA GLU A 86 -18.04 -43.26 4.85
C GLU A 86 -17.24 -44.27 5.70
N GLY A 87 -17.96 -45.13 6.43
CA GLY A 87 -17.32 -46.09 7.34
C GLY A 87 -16.62 -45.46 8.56
N GLN A 88 -17.01 -44.25 8.99
CA GLN A 88 -16.42 -43.49 10.11
C GLN A 88 -14.97 -43.09 9.89
N THR A 89 -14.53 -43.03 8.64
CA THR A 89 -13.20 -42.58 8.27
C THR A 89 -13.13 -41.05 8.25
N CYS A 90 -11.97 -40.50 8.60
CA CYS A 90 -11.77 -39.05 8.54
C CYS A 90 -11.45 -38.64 7.12
N ARG A 91 -12.23 -37.69 6.59
CA ARG A 91 -12.03 -37.16 5.24
C ARG A 91 -10.71 -36.42 5.15
N ILE A 92 -10.10 -36.52 3.98
CA ILE A 92 -8.86 -35.85 3.65
C ILE A 92 -9.00 -35.19 2.28
N ASP A 93 -8.34 -34.06 2.12
CA ASP A 93 -8.15 -33.44 0.83
C ASP A 93 -6.79 -32.77 0.77
N HIS A 94 -6.35 -32.41 -0.44
CA HIS A 94 -5.05 -31.82 -0.67
C HIS A 94 -5.19 -30.55 -1.49
N PHE A 95 -4.43 -29.53 -1.10
CA PHE A 95 -4.24 -28.35 -1.94
C PHE A 95 -2.75 -28.11 -2.19
N THR A 96 -2.45 -27.60 -3.39
CA THR A 96 -1.08 -27.24 -3.77
C THR A 96 -1.00 -25.74 -3.92
N VAL A 97 0.05 -25.14 -3.35
CA VAL A 97 0.34 -23.71 -3.55
C VAL A 97 0.71 -23.51 -5.01
N ASN A 98 -0.21 -22.93 -5.78
CA ASN A 98 -0.07 -22.78 -7.23
C ASN A 98 0.69 -21.50 -7.63
N SER A 99 1.15 -21.51 -8.88
CA SER A 99 1.88 -20.41 -9.52
C SER A 99 0.97 -19.33 -10.09
N ASN A 100 -0.35 -19.33 -9.92
CA ASN A 100 -1.19 -18.28 -10.50
C ASN A 100 -0.71 -16.91 -9.99
N GLN A 101 -0.20 -16.12 -10.93
CA GLN A 101 0.61 -14.90 -10.78
C GLN A 101 -0.20 -13.60 -11.01
N GLU A 102 -1.54 -13.66 -11.06
CA GLU A 102 -2.35 -12.46 -11.32
C GLU A 102 -2.21 -11.33 -10.28
N GLN A 103 -1.46 -11.53 -9.19
CA GLN A 103 -0.83 -10.47 -8.41
C GLN A 103 0.50 -10.96 -7.78
N SER A 104 1.59 -11.10 -8.56
CA SER A 104 2.92 -11.17 -7.95
C SER A 104 4.03 -10.53 -8.78
N ARG A 105 4.31 -9.27 -8.49
CA ARG A 105 5.67 -8.73 -8.29
C ARG A 105 5.49 -7.85 -7.05
N LEU A 106 5.97 -8.19 -5.85
CA LEU A 106 7.37 -8.33 -5.45
C LEU A 106 7.45 -8.95 -4.05
N SER A 107 8.41 -9.83 -3.78
CA SER A 107 9.03 -9.90 -2.46
C SER A 107 10.33 -10.72 -2.47
N HIS A 108 11.38 -10.24 -3.15
CA HIS A 108 12.73 -10.65 -2.76
C HIS A 108 13.29 -9.71 -1.70
N SER A 109 13.79 -10.35 -0.64
CA SER A 109 14.62 -9.85 0.45
C SER A 109 13.92 -9.01 1.51
N LEU A 110 13.58 -9.66 2.62
CA LEU A 110 13.88 -9.23 3.99
C LEU A 110 13.68 -10.45 4.91
N THR A 111 14.78 -11.02 5.40
CA THR A 111 14.76 -11.97 6.51
C THR A 111 14.52 -11.20 7.80
N THR A 112 13.26 -11.02 8.19
CA THR A 112 12.90 -10.59 9.55
C THR A 112 12.80 -11.82 10.44
N ARG A 113 13.80 -11.99 11.32
CA ARG A 113 13.60 -12.75 12.56
C ARG A 113 12.67 -11.93 13.45
N GLU A 114 11.62 -12.58 13.93
CA GLU A 114 10.73 -12.15 15.03
C GLU A 114 9.91 -10.88 14.69
N ILE A 115 8.66 -10.94 14.22
CA ILE A 115 7.41 -11.13 14.99
C ILE A 115 6.30 -11.56 13.99
N PRO A 116 5.70 -12.76 14.11
CA PRO A 116 4.72 -13.27 13.13
C PRO A 116 3.43 -12.42 12.99
N ALA A 117 2.97 -11.80 14.08
CA ALA A 117 1.68 -11.11 14.13
C ALA A 117 1.62 -9.80 13.32
N LEU A 118 2.76 -9.12 13.13
CA LEU A 118 2.81 -7.86 12.35
C LEU A 118 2.84 -8.11 10.84
N THR A 119 3.37 -9.26 10.40
CA THR A 119 3.43 -9.61 8.98
C THR A 119 2.05 -9.96 8.42
N GLU A 120 1.17 -10.57 9.23
CA GLU A 120 -0.23 -10.87 8.87
C GLU A 120 -1.09 -9.62 8.73
N ILE A 121 -0.84 -8.57 9.53
CA ILE A 121 -1.62 -7.32 9.51
C ILE A 121 -1.20 -6.43 8.34
N LEU A 122 0.10 -6.42 7.98
CA LEU A 122 0.65 -5.55 6.93
C LEU A 122 0.52 -6.12 5.51
N ASN A 123 0.31 -7.43 5.36
CA ASN A 123 0.06 -8.07 4.07
C ASN A 123 -1.15 -9.00 4.23
N PRO A 124 -2.39 -8.50 4.10
CA PRO A 124 -3.54 -9.38 4.12
C PRO A 124 -3.38 -10.43 3.03
N PRO A 125 -3.66 -11.70 3.34
CA PRO A 125 -3.45 -12.82 2.42
C PRO A 125 -4.34 -12.63 1.18
N GLN A 126 -3.71 -12.34 0.04
CA GLN A 126 -4.38 -12.20 -1.26
C GLN A 126 -4.97 -13.53 -1.78
N LYS A 127 -4.74 -14.65 -1.07
CA LYS A 127 -5.17 -16.00 -1.42
C LYS A 127 -5.80 -16.67 -0.20
N VAL A 128 -7.08 -17.02 -0.33
CA VAL A 128 -7.82 -17.77 0.68
C VAL A 128 -8.02 -19.20 0.16
N VAL A 129 -7.59 -20.19 0.93
CA VAL A 129 -7.96 -21.59 0.75
C VAL A 129 -9.15 -21.84 1.66
N ILE A 130 -10.32 -22.08 1.09
CA ILE A 130 -11.54 -22.38 1.84
C ILE A 130 -11.69 -23.89 1.91
N ILE A 131 -11.86 -24.43 3.12
CA ILE A 131 -12.20 -25.82 3.36
C ILE A 131 -13.72 -25.89 3.51
N GLU A 132 -14.42 -26.30 2.46
CA GLU A 132 -15.87 -26.39 2.40
C GLU A 132 -16.40 -27.70 3.05
N GLU A 133 -17.72 -27.84 3.12
CA GLU A 133 -18.37 -29.07 3.57
C GLU A 133 -17.86 -30.27 2.75
N GLY A 134 -17.63 -31.41 3.42
CA GLY A 134 -16.96 -32.55 2.78
C GLY A 134 -15.43 -32.52 2.85
N ILE A 135 -14.83 -31.48 3.47
CA ILE A 135 -13.37 -31.25 3.50
C ILE A 135 -12.83 -30.96 2.09
N GLN A 136 -13.65 -30.42 1.19
CA GLN A 136 -13.20 -30.03 -0.13
C GLN A 136 -12.45 -28.69 -0.05
N THR A 137 -11.25 -28.63 -0.58
CA THR A 137 -10.42 -27.42 -0.59
C THR A 137 -10.61 -26.65 -1.90
N VAL A 138 -10.94 -25.36 -1.77
CA VAL A 138 -11.15 -24.45 -2.90
C VAL A 138 -10.20 -23.27 -2.78
N HIS A 139 -9.52 -22.93 -3.88
CA HIS A 139 -8.70 -21.74 -3.98
C HIS A 139 -9.55 -20.56 -4.46
N THR A 140 -9.57 -19.47 -3.71
CA THR A 140 -10.22 -18.23 -4.14
C THR A 140 -9.30 -17.02 -3.97
N ASP A 141 -9.33 -16.13 -4.95
CA ASP A 141 -8.71 -14.81 -4.89
C ASP A 141 -9.80 -13.73 -4.83
N SER A 142 -9.41 -12.49 -4.49
CA SER A 142 -10.36 -11.38 -4.34
C SER A 142 -11.17 -11.10 -5.61
N LYS A 143 -10.60 -11.35 -6.80
CA LYS A 143 -11.30 -11.18 -8.09
C LYS A 143 -12.37 -12.27 -8.27
N THR A 144 -12.07 -13.51 -7.91
CA THR A 144 -12.98 -14.64 -7.99
C THR A 144 -14.12 -14.50 -6.98
N ILE A 145 -13.81 -14.02 -5.77
CA ILE A 145 -14.81 -13.69 -4.75
C ILE A 145 -15.73 -12.57 -5.24
N ALA A 146 -15.17 -11.49 -5.79
CA ALA A 146 -15.95 -10.39 -6.35
C ALA A 146 -16.82 -10.85 -7.54
N ALA A 147 -16.27 -11.68 -8.43
CA ALA A 147 -17.01 -12.23 -9.57
C ALA A 147 -18.15 -13.17 -9.13
N LYS A 148 -17.90 -14.01 -8.12
CA LYS A 148 -18.93 -14.87 -7.51
C LYS A 148 -20.02 -14.02 -6.85
N SER A 149 -19.65 -13.04 -6.03
CA SER A 149 -20.58 -12.10 -5.39
C SER A 149 -21.42 -11.33 -6.40
N ALA A 150 -20.82 -10.87 -7.51
CA ALA A 150 -21.54 -10.20 -8.59
C ALA A 150 -22.50 -11.16 -9.32
N THR A 151 -22.11 -12.41 -9.50
CA THR A 151 -22.94 -13.46 -10.11
C THR A 151 -24.13 -13.78 -9.21
N ASP A 152 -23.89 -13.98 -7.92
CA ASP A 152 -24.93 -14.29 -6.92
C ASP A 152 -25.95 -13.13 -6.81
N LEU A 153 -25.47 -11.88 -6.79
CA LEU A 153 -26.33 -10.69 -6.84
C LEU A 153 -27.17 -10.66 -8.11
N MET A 154 -26.54 -10.85 -9.27
CA MET A 154 -27.22 -10.84 -10.57
C MET A 154 -28.27 -11.95 -10.66
N ASP A 155 -27.98 -13.15 -10.17
CA ASP A 155 -28.90 -14.28 -10.19
C ASP A 155 -30.08 -14.08 -9.23
N SER A 156 -29.85 -13.49 -8.06
CA SER A 156 -30.91 -13.07 -7.13
C SER A 156 -31.84 -12.02 -7.76
N CYS A 157 -31.27 -11.00 -8.40
CA CYS A 157 -32.05 -9.97 -9.08
C CYS A 157 -32.83 -10.54 -10.28
N LYS A 158 -32.21 -11.43 -11.08
CA LYS A 158 -32.89 -12.15 -12.18
C LYS A 158 -34.02 -13.04 -11.68
N ALA A 159 -33.85 -13.72 -10.55
CA ALA A 159 -34.89 -14.57 -9.97
C ALA A 159 -36.12 -13.74 -9.59
N THR A 160 -35.91 -12.55 -9.02
CA THR A 160 -36.97 -11.58 -8.71
C THR A 160 -37.68 -11.12 -9.99
N ALA A 161 -36.92 -10.71 -11.01
CA ALA A 161 -37.47 -10.29 -12.30
C ALA A 161 -38.27 -11.41 -13.01
N LYS A 162 -37.78 -12.65 -12.99
CA LYS A 162 -38.49 -13.82 -13.55
C LYS A 162 -39.80 -14.10 -12.82
N LYS A 163 -39.85 -13.90 -11.50
CA LYS A 163 -41.07 -14.07 -10.70
C LYS A 163 -42.10 -12.99 -11.04
N ALA A 164 -41.66 -11.74 -11.21
CA ALA A 164 -42.52 -10.64 -11.66
C ALA A 164 -43.11 -10.93 -13.06
N LEU A 165 -42.27 -11.36 -14.00
CA LEU A 165 -42.67 -11.74 -15.36
C LEU A 165 -43.71 -12.89 -15.36
N ALA A 166 -43.50 -13.91 -14.52
CA ALA A 166 -44.43 -15.05 -14.42
C ALA A 166 -45.78 -14.68 -13.78
N SER A 167 -45.83 -13.63 -12.96
CA SER A 167 -47.07 -13.18 -12.30
C SER A 167 -47.95 -12.30 -13.20
N GLY A 168 -47.42 -11.82 -14.33
CA GLY A 168 -48.12 -10.90 -15.23
C GLY A 168 -48.47 -9.54 -14.61
N ALA A 169 -47.83 -9.19 -13.49
CA ALA A 169 -48.18 -8.05 -12.66
C ALA A 169 -47.60 -6.71 -13.13
N ALA A 170 -46.66 -6.70 -14.09
CA ALA A 170 -45.96 -5.51 -14.55
C ALA A 170 -45.55 -5.64 -16.04
N ASP A 171 -45.36 -4.49 -16.71
CA ASP A 171 -44.82 -4.43 -18.07
C ASP A 171 -43.34 -4.84 -18.11
N ALA A 172 -42.86 -5.27 -19.28
CA ALA A 172 -41.46 -5.61 -19.52
C ALA A 172 -40.51 -4.43 -19.23
N GLY A 173 -40.94 -3.18 -19.45
CA GLY A 173 -40.19 -1.98 -19.07
C GLY A 173 -39.99 -1.87 -17.56
N ASP A 174 -41.07 -1.98 -16.80
CA ASP A 174 -41.05 -1.91 -15.33
C ASP A 174 -40.18 -3.01 -14.71
N ILE A 175 -40.25 -4.24 -15.26
CA ILE A 175 -39.45 -5.38 -14.79
C ILE A 175 -37.95 -5.16 -15.05
N LEU A 176 -37.60 -4.54 -16.18
CA LEU A 176 -36.21 -4.23 -16.52
C LEU A 176 -35.67 -3.12 -15.62
N GLU A 177 -36.48 -2.12 -15.31
CA GLU A 177 -36.14 -1.04 -14.38
C GLU A 177 -35.95 -1.57 -12.95
N GLU A 178 -36.83 -2.48 -12.49
CA GLU A 178 -36.71 -3.14 -11.19
C GLU A 178 -35.45 -4.02 -11.10
N LEU A 179 -35.11 -4.75 -12.17
CA LEU A 179 -33.87 -5.52 -12.28
C LEU A 179 -32.64 -4.60 -12.19
N SER A 180 -32.64 -3.51 -12.95
CA SER A 180 -31.55 -2.52 -12.92
C SER A 180 -31.39 -1.91 -11.53
N SER A 181 -32.49 -1.51 -10.90
CA SER A 181 -32.52 -0.94 -9.54
C SER A 181 -32.04 -1.95 -8.49
N CYS A 182 -32.37 -3.24 -8.63
CA CYS A 182 -31.86 -4.30 -7.77
C CYS A 182 -30.34 -4.43 -7.88
N VAL A 183 -29.80 -4.48 -9.10
CA VAL A 183 -28.35 -4.59 -9.32
C VAL A 183 -27.63 -3.34 -8.83
N GLN A 184 -28.14 -2.14 -9.12
CA GLN A 184 -27.54 -0.88 -8.66
C GLN A 184 -27.46 -0.83 -7.13
N ARG A 185 -28.55 -1.18 -6.42
CA ARG A 185 -28.54 -1.21 -4.95
C ARG A 185 -27.57 -2.24 -4.40
N GLY A 186 -27.53 -3.44 -4.96
CA GLY A 186 -26.60 -4.47 -4.50
C GLY A 186 -25.14 -4.11 -4.73
N VAL A 187 -24.80 -3.53 -5.89
CA VAL A 187 -23.44 -3.04 -6.17
C VAL A 187 -23.07 -1.90 -5.23
N ALA A 188 -23.99 -0.95 -4.98
CA ALA A 188 -23.74 0.13 -4.04
C ALA A 188 -23.46 -0.39 -2.61
N GLN A 189 -24.23 -1.38 -2.14
CA GLN A 189 -24.02 -2.01 -0.84
C GLN A 189 -22.68 -2.74 -0.74
N GLU A 190 -22.25 -3.45 -1.78
CA GLU A 190 -20.94 -4.11 -1.78
C GLU A 190 -19.78 -3.11 -1.79
N ILE A 191 -19.91 -1.98 -2.50
CA ILE A 191 -18.92 -0.89 -2.47
C ILE A 191 -18.88 -0.24 -1.08
N GLU A 192 -20.04 0.03 -0.48
CA GLU A 192 -20.13 0.58 0.87
C GLU A 192 -19.46 -0.36 1.89
N ARG A 193 -19.77 -1.65 1.85
CA ARG A 193 -19.14 -2.66 2.71
C ARG A 193 -17.62 -2.74 2.54
N ALA A 194 -17.12 -2.65 1.30
CA ALA A 194 -15.68 -2.63 1.04
C ALA A 194 -15.02 -1.36 1.60
N ASN A 195 -15.67 -0.20 1.46
CA ASN A 195 -15.18 1.05 2.02
C ASN A 195 -15.21 1.06 3.57
N GLU A 196 -16.23 0.46 4.17
CA GLU A 196 -16.31 0.26 5.63
C GLU A 196 -15.16 -0.61 6.14
N GLU A 197 -14.85 -1.72 5.44
CA GLU A 197 -13.72 -2.58 5.78
C GLU A 197 -12.38 -1.85 5.64
N ILE A 198 -12.16 -1.11 4.54
CA ILE A 198 -10.95 -0.27 4.37
C ILE A 198 -10.82 0.74 5.51
N SER A 199 -11.93 1.40 5.86
CA SER A 199 -11.97 2.39 6.95
C SER A 199 -11.68 1.75 8.31
N PHE A 200 -12.22 0.55 8.54
CA PHE A 200 -11.97 -0.22 9.76
C PHE A 200 -10.49 -0.62 9.88
N GLN A 201 -9.88 -1.12 8.80
CA GLN A 201 -8.45 -1.47 8.77
C GLN A 201 -7.56 -0.23 8.99
N ALA A 202 -7.89 0.90 8.37
CA ALA A 202 -7.20 2.17 8.59
C ALA A 202 -7.31 2.64 10.06
N GLU A 203 -8.49 2.50 10.68
CA GLU A 203 -8.70 2.82 12.09
C GLU A 203 -7.93 1.87 13.02
N ILE A 204 -7.79 0.57 12.69
CA ILE A 204 -6.90 -0.34 13.41
C ILE A 204 -5.45 0.14 13.33
N ARG A 205 -4.94 0.43 12.13
CA ARG A 205 -3.56 0.93 11.95
C ARG A 205 -3.32 2.21 12.74
N LYS A 206 -4.27 3.14 12.72
CA LYS A 206 -4.23 4.37 13.50
C LYS A 206 -4.23 4.13 15.01
N LYS A 207 -5.02 3.18 15.51
CA LYS A 207 -5.02 2.78 16.93
C LYS A 207 -3.72 2.09 17.34
N MET A 208 -3.11 1.35 16.41
CA MET A 208 -1.80 0.72 16.62
C MET A 208 -0.64 1.69 16.41
N ALA A 209 -0.87 2.85 15.79
CA ALA A 209 0.17 3.77 15.39
C ALA A 209 1.08 4.18 16.54
N ASP A 210 0.54 4.46 17.74
CA ASP A 210 1.35 4.78 18.91
C ASP A 210 2.27 3.62 19.32
N SER A 211 1.78 2.38 19.23
CA SER A 211 2.58 1.18 19.56
C SER A 211 3.63 0.89 18.49
N ILE A 212 3.28 1.05 17.21
CA ILE A 212 4.20 0.89 16.08
C ILE A 212 5.28 1.97 16.12
N GLU A 213 4.89 3.22 16.32
CA GLU A 213 5.80 4.37 16.44
C GLU A 213 6.78 4.15 17.58
N ASN A 214 6.29 3.78 18.77
CA ASN A 214 7.17 3.52 19.91
C ASN A 214 8.15 2.37 19.59
N TYR A 215 7.69 1.29 18.96
CA TYR A 215 8.58 0.22 18.52
C TYR A 215 9.63 0.72 17.51
N THR A 216 9.23 1.44 16.45
CA THR A 216 10.13 1.85 15.37
C THR A 216 11.04 3.02 15.71
N CYS A 217 10.58 3.92 16.57
CA CYS A 217 11.23 5.21 16.83
C CYS A 217 11.92 5.27 18.20
N ALA A 218 11.48 4.49 19.19
CA ALA A 218 12.10 4.53 20.53
C ALA A 218 13.29 3.56 20.67
N ASP A 219 13.40 2.57 19.78
CA ASP A 219 14.54 1.65 19.76
C ASP A 219 15.56 2.07 18.69
N GLU A 220 16.54 2.89 19.10
CA GLU A 220 17.67 3.31 18.24
C GLU A 220 18.57 2.15 17.79
N SER A 221 18.41 0.95 18.38
CA SER A 221 19.19 -0.24 18.01
C SER A 221 18.56 -1.06 16.89
N LEU A 222 17.33 -0.72 16.46
CA LEU A 222 16.70 -1.38 15.33
C LEU A 222 17.49 -1.11 14.05
N ASN A 223 17.91 -2.20 13.39
CA ASN A 223 18.59 -2.09 12.11
C ASN A 223 17.67 -1.43 11.08
N THR A 224 18.11 -0.31 10.52
CA THR A 224 17.46 0.30 9.37
C THR A 224 17.53 -0.65 8.18
N THR A 225 16.45 -0.73 7.40
CA THR A 225 16.41 -1.49 6.15
C THR A 225 17.57 -1.09 5.25
N GLU A 226 18.30 -2.07 4.71
CA GLU A 226 19.34 -1.82 3.71
C GLU A 226 18.74 -1.54 2.33
N ALA A 227 19.43 -0.72 1.54
CA ALA A 227 19.03 -0.45 0.17
C ALA A 227 19.09 -1.74 -0.67
N LYS A 228 18.02 -2.03 -1.43
CA LYS A 228 18.02 -3.16 -2.37
C LYS A 228 19.02 -2.96 -3.49
N ARG A 229 19.13 -1.71 -3.95
CA ARG A 229 20.02 -1.28 -5.03
C ARG A 229 20.54 0.11 -4.74
N THR A 230 21.78 0.37 -5.13
CA THR A 230 22.37 1.70 -5.12
C THR A 230 22.74 2.09 -6.54
N GLY A 231 22.44 3.33 -6.91
CA GLY A 231 22.74 3.93 -8.20
C GLY A 231 23.32 5.33 -8.06
N ARG A 232 23.42 6.04 -9.20
CA ARG A 232 23.79 7.45 -9.23
C ARG A 232 22.86 8.24 -10.13
N TRP A 233 22.51 9.45 -9.72
CA TRP A 233 21.78 10.41 -10.53
C TRP A 233 22.47 11.78 -10.45
N GLN A 234 22.89 12.32 -11.60
CA GLN A 234 23.65 13.56 -11.69
C GLN A 234 24.83 13.63 -10.69
N GLY A 235 25.58 12.52 -10.55
CA GLY A 235 26.70 12.40 -9.62
C GLY A 235 26.34 12.16 -8.15
N ARG A 236 25.07 12.25 -7.75
CA ARG A 236 24.58 11.96 -6.39
C ARG A 236 24.36 10.47 -6.20
N LYS A 237 24.60 9.95 -5.00
CA LYS A 237 24.27 8.56 -4.64
C LYS A 237 22.76 8.46 -4.44
N VAL A 238 22.17 7.42 -5.02
CA VAL A 238 20.73 7.11 -4.88
C VAL A 238 20.60 5.70 -4.34
N ASP A 239 19.95 5.55 -3.20
CA ASP A 239 19.62 4.25 -2.63
C ASP A 239 18.14 3.94 -2.89
N ILE A 240 17.84 2.74 -3.36
CA ILE A 240 16.50 2.27 -3.76
C ILE A 240 16.06 1.20 -2.76
N PHE A 241 15.00 1.49 -2.01
CA PHE A 241 14.46 0.60 -0.97
C PHE A 241 13.24 -0.17 -1.46
N ILE A 242 12.32 0.52 -2.13
CA ILE A 242 11.12 -0.05 -2.74
C ILE A 242 11.13 0.34 -4.22
N ASP A 243 10.88 -0.65 -5.08
CA ASP A 243 10.87 -0.50 -6.55
C ASP A 243 9.73 -1.36 -7.12
N ARG A 244 8.49 -0.93 -6.86
CA ARG A 244 7.25 -1.54 -7.38
C ARG A 244 6.64 -0.63 -8.44
N PRO A 245 5.78 -1.17 -9.33
CA PRO A 245 5.12 -0.37 -10.35
C PRO A 245 4.41 0.85 -9.77
N ALA A 246 3.58 0.65 -8.74
CA ALA A 246 2.80 1.69 -8.05
C ALA A 246 3.50 2.33 -6.85
N SER A 247 4.60 1.76 -6.34
CA SER A 247 5.22 2.19 -5.09
C SER A 247 6.73 2.19 -5.23
N ARG A 248 7.37 3.36 -5.17
CA ARG A 248 8.84 3.46 -5.21
C ARG A 248 9.31 4.30 -4.03
N ILE A 249 10.41 3.93 -3.40
CA ILE A 249 11.03 4.69 -2.29
C ILE A 249 12.54 4.74 -2.51
N HIS A 250 13.05 5.94 -2.70
CA HIS A 250 14.48 6.22 -2.90
C HIS A 250 14.98 7.22 -1.86
N THR A 251 16.24 7.14 -1.46
CA THR A 251 16.95 8.26 -0.84
C THR A 251 18.01 8.78 -1.78
N ILE A 252 18.24 10.09 -1.76
CA ILE A 252 19.22 10.79 -2.59
C ILE A 252 20.14 11.58 -1.67
N GLU A 253 21.42 11.20 -1.62
CA GLU A 253 22.41 11.90 -0.80
C GLU A 253 22.80 13.25 -1.44
N ASN A 254 23.04 14.26 -0.60
CA ASN A 254 23.42 15.62 -1.03
C ASN A 254 22.43 16.18 -2.07
N PHE A 255 21.14 15.98 -1.82
CA PHE A 255 20.08 16.51 -2.67
C PHE A 255 20.02 18.03 -2.56
N MET A 256 20.11 18.58 -1.36
CA MET A 256 20.17 20.03 -1.10
C MET A 256 21.59 20.49 -0.76
N SER A 257 21.85 21.79 -0.89
CA SER A 257 23.01 22.45 -0.27
C SER A 257 22.61 23.18 1.02
N ALA A 258 23.61 23.53 1.84
CA ALA A 258 23.38 24.32 3.04
C ALA A 258 22.76 25.69 2.73
N GLU A 259 23.18 26.34 1.64
CA GLU A 259 22.64 27.63 1.20
C GLU A 259 21.19 27.52 0.71
N GLU A 260 20.84 26.43 0.03
CA GLU A 260 19.46 26.19 -0.41
C GLU A 260 18.54 26.00 0.81
N CYS A 261 18.98 25.25 1.82
CA CYS A 261 18.24 25.10 3.07
C CYS A 261 18.08 26.44 3.81
N ALA A 262 19.17 27.21 3.94
CA ALA A 262 19.10 28.53 4.58
C ALA A 262 18.16 29.48 3.83
N ALA A 263 18.13 29.46 2.50
CA ALA A 263 17.22 30.27 1.70
C ALA A 263 15.75 29.92 1.94
N VAL A 264 15.44 28.62 2.06
CA VAL A 264 14.09 28.14 2.38
C VAL A 264 13.69 28.56 3.80
N GLU A 265 14.57 28.38 4.79
CA GLU A 265 14.30 28.77 6.18
C GLU A 265 14.07 30.27 6.34
N GLU A 266 14.90 31.12 5.73
CA GLU A 266 14.73 32.57 5.77
C GLU A 266 13.43 33.02 5.09
N ARG A 267 13.00 32.33 4.03
CA ARG A 267 11.72 32.61 3.37
C ARG A 267 10.52 32.15 4.19
N ALA A 268 10.64 31.02 4.91
CA ALA A 268 9.59 30.47 5.75
C ALA A 268 9.35 31.31 7.01
N LYS A 269 10.42 31.76 7.67
CA LYS A 269 10.42 32.41 8.99
C LYS A 269 9.31 33.45 9.22
N PRO A 270 9.03 34.41 8.32
CA PRO A 270 7.98 35.41 8.55
C PRO A 270 6.54 34.88 8.40
N ILE A 271 6.34 33.70 7.82
CA ILE A 271 5.01 33.15 7.45
C ILE A 271 4.72 31.78 8.07
N LEU A 272 5.56 31.31 9.00
CA LEU A 272 5.33 30.08 9.76
C LEU A 272 4.05 30.18 10.59
N HIS A 273 3.19 29.18 10.45
CA HIS A 273 1.94 29.03 11.20
C HIS A 273 1.75 27.57 11.62
N ASP A 274 0.79 27.29 12.49
CA ASP A 274 0.52 25.93 12.95
C ASP A 274 0.05 25.03 11.78
N ALA A 275 0.60 23.83 11.70
CA ALA A 275 0.24 22.89 10.65
C ALA A 275 -1.19 22.37 10.80
N THR A 276 -1.87 22.19 9.66
CA THR A 276 -3.20 21.58 9.58
C THR A 276 -3.13 20.19 8.96
N VAL A 277 -4.17 19.38 9.18
CA VAL A 277 -4.39 18.08 8.55
C VAL A 277 -5.72 18.09 7.81
N ALA A 278 -5.89 17.24 6.80
CA ALA A 278 -7.17 17.09 6.10
C ALA A 278 -8.28 16.69 7.08
N ASP A 279 -9.47 17.28 6.93
CA ASP A 279 -10.62 16.99 7.81
C ASP A 279 -11.48 15.81 7.33
N GLY A 280 -11.20 15.26 6.15
CA GLY A 280 -11.96 14.17 5.51
C GLY A 280 -13.23 14.63 4.78
N SER A 281 -13.57 15.92 4.85
CA SER A 281 -14.75 16.55 4.23
C SER A 281 -14.40 17.57 3.14
N GLY A 282 -13.14 17.56 2.66
CA GLY A 282 -12.66 18.49 1.64
C GLY A 282 -11.95 19.73 2.21
N GLY A 283 -11.83 19.88 3.53
CA GLY A 283 -11.17 20.99 4.21
C GLY A 283 -9.96 20.57 5.04
N SER A 284 -9.53 21.44 5.96
CA SER A 284 -8.41 21.21 6.86
C SER A 284 -8.72 21.66 8.29
N LYS A 285 -8.12 20.99 9.29
CA LYS A 285 -8.27 21.29 10.71
C LYS A 285 -6.93 21.25 11.43
N LEU A 286 -6.84 21.95 12.56
CA LEU A 286 -5.73 21.78 13.50
C LEU A 286 -5.79 20.36 14.09
N SER A 287 -4.63 19.76 14.31
CA SER A 287 -4.52 18.43 14.94
C SER A 287 -3.66 18.52 16.19
N GLU A 288 -4.15 17.96 17.30
CA GLU A 288 -3.35 17.82 18.52
C GLU A 288 -2.15 16.88 18.30
N SER A 289 -2.22 15.99 17.30
CA SER A 289 -1.16 15.04 16.95
C SER A 289 -0.06 15.61 16.03
N ARG A 290 -0.25 16.80 15.46
CA ARG A 290 0.73 17.47 14.58
C ARG A 290 0.91 18.91 15.05
N LYS A 291 1.95 19.16 15.85
CA LYS A 291 2.23 20.47 16.47
C LYS A 291 3.30 21.27 15.72
N ALA A 292 3.74 20.74 14.58
CA ALA A 292 4.71 21.36 13.70
C ALA A 292 4.25 22.75 13.23
N LYS A 293 5.22 23.61 12.96
CA LYS A 293 5.02 24.83 12.19
C LYS A 293 5.20 24.54 10.70
N GLN A 294 4.44 25.19 9.85
CA GLN A 294 4.57 25.06 8.40
C GLN A 294 4.48 26.41 7.67
N ALA A 295 5.03 26.46 6.46
CA ALA A 295 4.96 27.60 5.56
C ALA A 295 4.99 27.13 4.09
N GLY A 296 4.00 27.55 3.30
CA GLY A 296 4.01 27.40 1.85
C GLY A 296 4.90 28.47 1.21
N ILE A 297 5.89 28.04 0.43
CA ILE A 297 6.87 28.90 -0.21
C ILE A 297 6.64 28.87 -1.72
N LYS A 298 6.09 29.98 -2.22
CA LYS A 298 6.00 30.24 -3.66
C LYS A 298 7.39 30.32 -4.28
N VAL A 299 7.60 29.52 -5.31
CA VAL A 299 8.85 29.47 -6.07
C VAL A 299 8.87 30.58 -7.12
N HIS A 300 9.94 31.37 -7.16
CA HIS A 300 10.11 32.45 -8.14
C HIS A 300 10.81 31.91 -9.40
N TRP A 301 10.05 31.21 -10.24
CA TRP A 301 10.58 30.56 -11.46
C TRP A 301 11.21 31.53 -12.47
N ASP A 302 10.74 32.79 -12.49
CA ASP A 302 11.33 33.86 -13.31
C ASP A 302 12.80 34.13 -12.98
N LYS A 303 13.23 33.81 -11.75
CA LYS A 303 14.59 34.05 -11.24
C LYS A 303 15.48 32.81 -11.24
N GLU A 304 15.00 31.68 -11.77
CA GLU A 304 15.79 30.45 -11.84
C GLU A 304 17.12 30.67 -12.60
N LYS A 305 17.07 31.38 -13.73
CA LYS A 305 18.24 31.72 -14.56
C LYS A 305 19.20 32.70 -13.88
N GLU A 306 18.71 33.48 -12.92
CA GLU A 306 19.50 34.40 -12.10
C GLU A 306 20.18 33.69 -10.92
N GLY A 307 19.89 32.39 -10.73
CA GLY A 307 20.50 31.58 -9.69
C GLY A 307 19.69 31.50 -8.40
N ASP A 308 18.40 31.83 -8.42
CA ASP A 308 17.53 31.69 -7.24
C ASP A 308 17.59 30.26 -6.68
N LEU A 309 17.99 30.15 -5.41
CA LEU A 309 18.30 28.87 -4.77
C LEU A 309 17.05 28.00 -4.60
N ILE A 310 15.89 28.61 -4.31
CA ILE A 310 14.62 27.91 -4.11
C ILE A 310 14.11 27.36 -5.44
N ALA A 311 14.19 28.15 -6.52
CA ALA A 311 13.87 27.70 -7.86
C ALA A 311 14.78 26.55 -8.33
N ARG A 312 16.08 26.64 -8.06
CA ARG A 312 17.03 25.58 -8.43
C ARG A 312 16.79 24.25 -7.73
N VAL A 313 16.44 24.26 -6.44
CA VAL A 313 16.08 23.01 -5.73
C VAL A 313 14.73 22.50 -6.20
N SER A 314 13.74 23.37 -6.45
CA SER A 314 12.44 22.94 -6.98
C SER A 314 12.57 22.32 -8.38
N ARG A 315 13.40 22.89 -9.27
CA ARG A 315 13.72 22.28 -10.57
C ARG A 315 14.30 20.87 -10.40
N ARG A 316 15.23 20.73 -9.47
CA ARG A 316 15.87 19.44 -9.15
C ARG A 316 14.86 18.38 -8.70
N VAL A 317 13.80 18.79 -7.99
CA VAL A 317 12.68 17.90 -7.65
C VAL A 317 12.04 17.35 -8.90
N TYR A 318 11.59 18.21 -9.82
CA TYR A 318 10.91 17.76 -11.04
C TYR A 318 11.83 16.97 -11.96
N ASP A 319 13.10 17.34 -12.07
CA ASP A 319 14.10 16.57 -12.82
C ASP A 319 14.26 15.15 -12.25
N TYR A 320 14.25 15.00 -10.92
CA TYR A 320 14.35 13.70 -10.29
C TYR A 320 13.07 12.88 -10.47
N VAL A 321 11.91 13.50 -10.27
CA VAL A 321 10.60 12.88 -10.49
C VAL A 321 10.52 12.36 -11.93
N ASN A 322 10.88 13.17 -12.92
CA ASN A 322 10.88 12.78 -14.34
C ASN A 322 11.95 11.74 -14.70
N ASN A 323 13.03 11.65 -13.91
CA ASN A 323 14.00 10.58 -14.05
C ASN A 323 13.44 9.23 -13.56
N VAL A 324 12.51 9.24 -12.60
CA VAL A 324 11.91 8.02 -12.03
C VAL A 324 10.58 7.66 -12.72
N LEU A 325 9.78 8.65 -13.11
CA LEU A 325 8.43 8.51 -13.66
C LEU A 325 8.32 9.17 -15.05
N PRO A 326 7.72 8.49 -16.04
CA PRO A 326 7.66 8.98 -17.42
C PRO A 326 6.50 9.95 -17.68
N PHE A 327 6.29 10.95 -16.81
CA PHE A 327 5.14 11.86 -16.89
C PHE A 327 5.47 13.29 -17.36
N GLU A 328 6.74 13.62 -17.56
CA GLU A 328 7.18 14.95 -18.01
C GLU A 328 6.66 16.13 -17.18
N ILE A 329 6.58 15.95 -15.87
CA ILE A 329 6.07 16.91 -14.89
C ILE A 329 6.74 18.27 -15.06
N LYS A 330 5.90 19.32 -15.03
CA LYS A 330 6.28 20.74 -15.05
C LYS A 330 5.88 21.40 -13.74
N GLU A 331 6.47 22.56 -13.50
CA GLU A 331 6.20 23.41 -12.34
C GLU A 331 4.82 24.06 -12.35
N ASN A 332 4.20 24.19 -13.53
CA ASN A 332 2.92 24.85 -13.72
C ASN A 332 1.83 24.18 -12.89
N GLY A 333 1.05 24.99 -12.17
CA GLY A 333 -0.05 24.51 -11.33
C GLY A 333 0.34 23.67 -10.10
N GLN A 334 1.64 23.41 -9.86
CA GLN A 334 2.09 22.58 -8.74
C GLN A 334 1.95 23.26 -7.39
N GLU A 335 1.93 22.45 -6.32
CA GLU A 335 1.89 22.95 -4.94
C GLU A 335 3.14 23.77 -4.59
N ASP A 336 2.98 24.72 -3.68
CA ASP A 336 4.11 25.45 -3.10
C ASP A 336 5.08 24.49 -2.39
N LEU A 337 6.36 24.85 -2.33
CA LEU A 337 7.32 24.13 -1.48
C LEU A 337 6.92 24.31 -0.02
N MET A 338 6.72 23.21 0.71
CA MET A 338 6.27 23.26 2.09
C MET A 338 7.46 23.14 3.04
N SER A 339 7.80 24.23 3.73
CA SER A 339 8.73 24.18 4.87
C SER A 339 7.97 23.69 6.10
N ILE A 340 8.42 22.61 6.75
CA ILE A 340 7.81 22.05 7.95
C ILE A 340 8.87 21.93 9.05
N GLN A 341 8.56 22.45 10.24
CA GLN A 341 9.47 22.49 11.38
C GLN A 341 8.83 21.81 12.59
N TYR A 342 9.52 20.80 13.10
CA TYR A 342 9.15 20.03 14.29
C TYR A 342 10.07 20.40 15.44
N PHE A 343 9.51 20.50 16.64
CA PHE A 343 10.24 20.96 17.82
C PHE A 343 10.20 19.93 18.94
N GLY A 344 11.38 19.55 19.43
CA GLY A 344 11.53 18.72 20.61
C GLY A 344 11.15 19.45 21.88
N ARG A 345 10.37 18.79 22.74
CA ARG A 345 9.90 19.33 24.03
C ARG A 345 10.37 18.50 25.23
N GLY A 346 11.31 17.59 25.00
CA GLY A 346 11.94 16.75 25.99
C GLY A 346 11.29 15.36 26.12
N PRO A 347 11.99 14.41 26.78
CA PRO A 347 11.61 13.00 26.84
C PRO A 347 10.33 12.70 27.65
N ASN A 348 9.83 13.68 28.41
CA ASN A 348 8.63 13.53 29.24
C ASN A 348 7.39 14.21 28.62
N ASP A 349 7.45 14.67 27.36
CA ASP A 349 6.27 15.21 26.67
C ASP A 349 5.32 14.06 26.29
N GLU A 350 4.15 14.01 26.90
CA GLU A 350 3.11 13.00 26.62
C GLU A 350 2.44 13.18 25.24
N ALA A 351 2.69 14.32 24.58
CA ALA A 351 2.16 14.59 23.25
C ALA A 351 3.25 15.24 22.37
N PRO A 352 4.32 14.51 22.02
CA PRO A 352 5.47 15.05 21.31
C PRO A 352 5.10 15.49 19.89
N ASP A 353 5.95 16.33 19.28
CA ASP A 353 5.72 16.78 17.91
C ASP A 353 6.14 15.67 16.93
N ARG A 354 5.16 15.19 16.16
CA ARG A 354 5.25 14.00 15.32
C ARG A 354 4.33 14.12 14.10
N TYR A 355 4.46 13.19 13.18
CA TYR A 355 3.48 13.01 12.12
C TYR A 355 3.04 11.55 12.10
N MET A 356 1.81 11.30 12.58
CA MET A 356 1.20 9.98 12.60
C MET A 356 1.17 9.34 11.19
N PRO A 357 1.14 7.99 11.10
CA PRO A 357 1.00 7.27 9.83
C PRO A 357 -0.13 7.83 8.96
N HIS A 358 0.21 8.14 7.70
CA HIS A 358 -0.71 8.67 6.70
C HIS A 358 -0.19 8.43 5.28
N CYS A 359 -1.03 8.74 4.30
CA CYS A 359 -0.67 8.78 2.89
C CYS A 359 -0.76 10.22 2.38
N ASP A 360 0.21 10.64 1.56
CA ASP A 360 0.23 11.99 0.99
C ASP A 360 -0.78 12.17 -0.16
N GLY A 361 -1.05 11.10 -0.88
CA GLY A 361 -2.17 10.95 -1.82
C GLY A 361 -2.97 9.70 -1.52
N ASP A 362 -3.82 9.28 -2.46
CA ASP A 362 -4.60 8.05 -2.31
C ASP A 362 -3.68 6.82 -2.26
N CYS A 363 -3.91 5.94 -1.29
CA CYS A 363 -3.16 4.68 -1.10
C CYS A 363 -4.11 3.47 -0.96
N ASN A 364 -5.20 3.49 -1.75
CA ASN A 364 -6.30 2.52 -1.70
C ASN A 364 -6.29 1.52 -2.88
N GLY A 365 -5.27 1.56 -3.74
CA GLY A 365 -5.17 0.71 -4.92
C GLY A 365 -6.14 1.04 -6.07
N LEU A 366 -6.92 2.13 -5.95
CA LEU A 366 -7.87 2.57 -6.98
C LEU A 366 -7.16 3.33 -8.11
N GLU A 367 -7.91 3.63 -9.16
CA GLU A 367 -7.43 4.44 -10.28
C GLU A 367 -7.08 5.87 -9.83
N PHE A 368 -5.99 6.41 -10.37
CA PHE A 368 -5.55 7.78 -10.14
C PHE A 368 -6.59 8.79 -10.65
N LYS A 369 -6.80 9.84 -9.87
CA LYS A 369 -7.67 10.97 -10.24
C LYS A 369 -6.81 12.15 -10.71
N PRO A 370 -7.03 12.70 -11.92
CA PRO A 370 -6.32 13.90 -12.37
C PRO A 370 -6.42 15.06 -11.38
N GLY A 371 -5.33 15.76 -11.16
CA GLY A 371 -5.21 16.83 -10.15
C GLY A 371 -4.71 16.34 -8.78
N ASN A 372 -4.66 15.02 -8.54
CA ASN A 372 -4.15 14.47 -7.29
C ASN A 372 -2.62 14.40 -7.26
N ARG A 373 -2.10 14.30 -6.04
CA ARG A 373 -0.70 14.03 -5.78
C ARG A 373 -0.37 12.60 -6.24
N MET A 374 0.85 12.39 -6.71
CA MET A 374 1.32 11.10 -7.24
C MET A 374 2.74 10.74 -6.78
N ALA A 375 3.49 11.73 -6.31
CA ALA A 375 4.79 11.55 -5.69
C ALA A 375 5.07 12.64 -4.66
N THR A 376 5.95 12.34 -3.73
CA THR A 376 6.46 13.28 -2.74
C THR A 376 7.98 13.21 -2.71
N ILE A 377 8.61 14.36 -2.50
CA ILE A 377 10.00 14.40 -2.05
C ILE A 377 10.11 15.20 -0.75
N VAL A 378 10.71 14.58 0.25
CA VAL A 378 11.00 15.16 1.56
C VAL A 378 12.49 15.42 1.64
N MET A 379 12.89 16.66 1.80
CA MET A 379 14.29 17.10 1.85
C MET A 379 14.63 17.52 3.28
N TYR A 380 15.79 17.09 3.79
CA TYR A 380 16.16 17.28 5.19
C TYR A 380 17.15 18.43 5.35
N CYS A 381 16.74 19.55 5.94
CA CYS A 381 17.61 20.72 6.14
C CYS A 381 18.30 20.71 7.51
N GLU A 382 17.59 20.28 8.54
CA GLU A 382 18.12 20.07 9.88
C GLU A 382 17.42 18.86 10.46
N THR A 383 18.16 17.82 10.82
CA THR A 383 17.59 16.60 11.41
C THR A 383 18.70 15.78 12.06
N PRO A 384 18.45 15.09 13.18
CA PRO A 384 19.42 14.15 13.74
C PRO A 384 19.62 12.94 12.82
N GLU A 385 18.52 12.40 12.27
CA GLU A 385 18.47 11.37 11.23
C GLU A 385 17.18 11.56 10.40
N PRO A 386 17.11 11.16 9.12
CA PRO A 386 18.20 10.65 8.26
C PRO A 386 19.22 11.74 7.87
N LYS A 387 20.30 11.40 7.17
CA LYS A 387 21.38 12.34 6.80
C LYS A 387 20.90 13.73 6.36
N GLN A 388 21.42 14.76 7.02
CA GLN A 388 21.23 16.16 6.63
C GLN A 388 21.58 16.39 5.15
N TYR A 389 20.79 17.22 4.49
CA TYR A 389 20.83 17.55 3.07
C TYR A 389 20.49 16.41 2.09
N ALA A 390 20.14 15.23 2.59
CA ALA A 390 19.55 14.20 1.75
C ALA A 390 18.09 14.52 1.42
N ALA A 391 17.52 13.75 0.50
CA ALA A 391 16.09 13.71 0.27
C ALA A 391 15.58 12.28 0.23
N THR A 392 14.35 12.08 0.65
CA THR A 392 13.58 10.84 0.46
C THR A 392 12.52 11.13 -0.58
N PHE A 393 12.57 10.40 -1.70
CA PHE A 393 11.54 10.41 -2.73
C PHE A 393 10.67 9.18 -2.57
N PHE A 394 9.36 9.34 -2.72
CA PHE A 394 8.47 8.22 -2.93
C PHE A 394 7.34 8.53 -3.91
N SER A 395 6.98 7.55 -4.72
CA SER A 395 5.85 7.62 -5.65
C SER A 395 4.81 6.60 -5.30
N TYR A 396 3.54 6.95 -5.48
CA TYR A 396 2.37 6.14 -5.15
C TYR A 396 1.42 5.98 -6.36
N ILE A 397 2.01 5.89 -7.56
CA ILE A 397 1.32 5.70 -8.83
C ILE A 397 2.07 4.72 -9.74
N ASP A 398 1.32 3.86 -10.42
CA ASP A 398 1.80 3.03 -11.52
C ASP A 398 1.74 3.82 -12.83
N PRO A 399 2.88 4.10 -13.50
CA PRO A 399 2.89 4.86 -14.74
C PRO A 399 2.31 4.11 -15.94
N GLU A 400 2.18 2.78 -15.87
CA GLU A 400 1.61 1.98 -16.95
C GLU A 400 0.09 1.83 -16.79
N THR A 401 -0.36 1.55 -15.57
CA THR A 401 -1.79 1.27 -15.31
C THR A 401 -2.56 2.43 -14.73
N MET A 402 -1.90 3.52 -14.32
CA MET A 402 -2.50 4.65 -13.61
C MET A 402 -3.15 4.29 -12.28
N LYS A 403 -2.78 3.15 -11.68
CA LYS A 403 -3.29 2.74 -10.36
C LYS A 403 -2.46 3.33 -9.24
N MET A 404 -3.13 3.66 -8.15
CA MET A 404 -2.50 4.14 -6.94
C MET A 404 -1.86 3.00 -6.14
N ASP A 405 -0.93 3.36 -5.27
CA ASP A 405 -0.40 2.49 -4.23
C ASP A 405 -1.53 1.91 -3.35
N ASP A 406 -1.28 0.75 -2.75
CA ASP A 406 -2.19 0.05 -1.83
C ASP A 406 -1.65 0.02 -0.39
N GLY A 407 -0.86 1.03 -0.01
CA GLY A 407 -0.40 1.26 1.37
C GLY A 407 1.10 1.07 1.60
N PHE A 408 1.90 0.70 0.58
CA PHE A 408 3.35 0.54 0.72
C PHE A 408 4.09 1.88 0.91
N THR A 409 3.42 3.00 0.64
CA THR A 409 3.94 4.36 0.85
C THR A 409 3.29 5.08 2.04
N GLU A 410 2.47 4.37 2.84
CA GLU A 410 2.03 4.89 4.13
C GLU A 410 3.26 5.16 5.00
N HIS A 411 3.34 6.36 5.56
CA HIS A 411 4.55 6.83 6.23
C HIS A 411 4.22 7.71 7.43
N SER A 412 5.19 7.80 8.34
CA SER A 412 5.13 8.61 9.54
C SER A 412 6.42 9.39 9.72
N GLY A 413 6.37 10.43 10.55
CA GLY A 413 7.52 11.13 11.07
C GLY A 413 7.65 10.84 12.56
N CYS A 414 8.70 10.12 12.96
CA CYS A 414 9.01 9.84 14.36
C CYS A 414 9.02 11.13 15.21
N PRO A 415 8.63 11.03 16.50
CA PRO A 415 8.65 12.15 17.42
C PRO A 415 10.02 12.81 17.50
N VAL A 416 10.05 14.14 17.44
CA VAL A 416 11.25 14.90 17.81
C VAL A 416 11.25 15.02 19.33
N VAL A 417 12.20 14.35 19.99
CA VAL A 417 12.32 14.38 21.45
C VAL A 417 13.09 15.61 21.89
N GLU A 418 14.25 15.87 21.27
CA GLU A 418 15.12 17.00 21.54
C GLU A 418 15.53 17.70 20.25
N GLY A 419 15.83 19.00 20.33
CA GLY A 419 16.26 19.80 19.18
C GLY A 419 15.13 20.14 18.20
N GLU A 420 15.51 20.32 16.94
CA GLU A 420 14.59 20.68 15.86
C GLU A 420 14.78 19.74 14.67
N LYS A 421 13.68 19.47 13.96
CA LYS A 421 13.72 18.83 12.64
C LYS A 421 13.04 19.75 11.63
N LYS A 422 13.80 20.19 10.63
CA LYS A 422 13.33 21.06 9.56
C LYS A 422 13.42 20.33 8.23
N ILE A 423 12.27 20.15 7.61
CA ILE A 423 12.14 19.51 6.30
C ILE A 423 11.50 20.44 5.30
N VAL A 424 11.78 20.18 4.03
CA VAL A 424 11.14 20.83 2.89
C VAL A 424 10.47 19.73 2.09
N THR A 425 9.16 19.85 1.88
CA THR A 425 8.37 18.86 1.17
C THR A 425 7.84 19.47 -0.12
N GLN A 426 8.03 18.76 -1.24
CA GLN A 426 7.28 19.01 -2.47
C GLN A 426 6.34 17.84 -2.70
N TRP A 427 5.05 18.11 -2.65
CA TRP A 427 4.04 17.20 -3.20
C TRP A 427 3.91 17.49 -4.69
N VAL A 428 3.92 16.43 -5.49
CA VAL A 428 3.91 16.52 -6.94
C VAL A 428 2.60 15.95 -7.46
N ARG A 429 1.88 16.76 -8.22
CA ARG A 429 0.59 16.42 -8.81
C ARG A 429 0.71 16.09 -10.29
N LEU A 430 -0.19 15.23 -10.77
CA LEU A 430 -0.34 14.94 -12.19
C LEU A 430 -1.71 15.43 -12.69
N GLY A 431 -1.73 16.14 -13.82
CA GLY A 431 -2.95 16.75 -14.37
C GLY A 431 -3.29 18.13 -13.80
N VAL A 432 -2.28 18.87 -13.31
CA VAL A 432 -2.39 20.31 -12.97
C VAL A 432 -1.64 21.14 -14.01
N ASP A 433 -2.10 22.37 -14.23
CA ASP A 433 -1.54 23.34 -15.17
C ASP A 433 -1.86 24.78 -14.71
N ASP A 434 -1.58 25.77 -15.56
CA ASP A 434 -1.83 27.17 -15.25
C ASP A 434 -3.34 27.50 -15.17
N GLU A 435 -4.18 26.78 -15.93
CA GLU A 435 -5.63 26.93 -15.95
C GLU A 435 -6.32 26.18 -14.79
N ASN A 436 -5.71 25.09 -14.32
CA ASN A 436 -6.21 24.19 -13.28
C ASN A 436 -5.09 23.95 -12.24
N PRO A 437 -4.67 25.00 -11.50
CA PRO A 437 -3.68 24.85 -10.46
C PRO A 437 -4.19 23.98 -9.32
N TRP A 438 -3.26 23.51 -8.49
CA TRP A 438 -3.53 22.59 -7.38
C TRP A 438 -4.64 23.07 -6.41
N ASP A 439 -4.77 24.39 -6.21
CA ASP A 439 -5.77 25.01 -5.34
C ASP A 439 -7.17 25.11 -6.00
N SER A 440 -7.30 24.65 -7.25
CA SER A 440 -8.59 24.41 -7.90
C SER A 440 -9.28 23.13 -7.39
N PHE A 441 -8.56 22.29 -6.65
CA PHE A 441 -9.03 21.00 -6.14
C PHE A 441 -9.11 21.01 -4.62
N ASN A 442 -10.17 20.42 -4.06
CA ASN A 442 -10.29 20.21 -2.62
C ASN A 442 -9.39 19.05 -2.13
N THR A 443 -9.39 18.79 -0.81
CA THR A 443 -8.56 17.71 -0.23
C THR A 443 -8.99 16.30 -0.63
N LEU A 444 -10.12 16.12 -1.32
CA LEU A 444 -10.58 14.86 -1.90
C LEU A 444 -10.20 14.70 -3.39
N GLY A 445 -9.52 15.70 -3.96
CA GLY A 445 -9.16 15.70 -5.38
C GLY A 445 -10.29 16.11 -6.31
N ILE A 446 -11.36 16.70 -5.78
CA ILE A 446 -12.50 17.15 -6.57
C ILE A 446 -12.31 18.63 -6.89
N LYS A 447 -12.43 18.99 -8.18
CA LYS A 447 -12.36 20.37 -8.61
C LYS A 447 -13.53 21.16 -8.02
N TYR A 448 -13.28 22.33 -7.45
CA TYR A 448 -14.33 23.13 -6.81
C TYR A 448 -15.44 23.54 -7.78
N SER A 449 -15.13 23.73 -9.08
CA SER A 449 -16.15 23.98 -10.11
C SER A 449 -17.15 22.84 -10.24
N ASP A 450 -16.67 21.60 -10.13
CA ASP A 450 -17.46 20.40 -10.39
C ASP A 450 -18.29 20.02 -9.14
N ALA A 451 -17.79 20.40 -7.95
CA ALA A 451 -18.51 20.24 -6.69
C ALA A 451 -19.67 21.22 -6.51
N ALA A 452 -19.67 22.37 -7.23
CA ALA A 452 -20.75 23.35 -7.16
C ALA A 452 -21.96 22.99 -8.05
N GLU A 453 -21.82 22.00 -8.92
CA GLU A 453 -22.87 21.50 -9.83
C GLU A 453 -23.62 20.26 -9.29
N GLN A 454 -23.21 19.73 -8.13
CA GLN A 454 -23.89 18.65 -7.38
C GLN A 454 -24.65 19.24 -6.19
#